data_AF-H0JKB0-F1
#
_entry.id   AF-H0JKB0-F1
#
_cell.length_a   1.000
_cell.length_b   1.000
_cell.length_c   1.000
_cell.angle_alpha   90.00
_cell.angle_beta   90.00
_cell.angle_gamma   90.00
#
_symmetry.space_group_name_H-M   'P 1'
#
loop_
_entity.id
_entity.type
_entity.pdbx_description
1 polymer ?
#
loop_
_entity_poly.entity_id
_entity_poly.type
_entity_poly.pdbx_seq_one_letter_code
_entity_poly.pdbx_strand_id
1 'polypeptide(L)'
;PAGVDITWLHRGVAAGDAGADLIDGNSPLVAAVKALPWPGGDVQVFVHGEAEAVMKHIRPYLRKERAVPPARASISGYWRRGRTEEGFRVWKSELAAVESN
;
A
#
# COMPACT_ATOMS: atom_id res chain seq x y z
N PRO A 1 -20.56 -4.74 -8.90
CA PRO A 1 -21.30 -5.93 -8.42
C PRO A 1 -22.19 -5.52 -7.25
N ALA A 2 -23.29 -6.23 -7.01
CA ALA A 2 -24.05 -6.02 -5.77
C ALA A 2 -23.15 -6.34 -4.56
N GLY A 3 -23.23 -5.53 -3.50
CA GLY A 3 -22.47 -5.73 -2.25
C GLY A 3 -21.01 -5.27 -2.27
N VAL A 4 -20.61 -4.39 -3.21
CA VAL A 4 -19.28 -3.76 -3.20
C VAL A 4 -19.45 -2.26 -2.98
N ASP A 5 -18.89 -1.77 -1.88
CA ASP A 5 -18.76 -0.34 -1.61
C ASP A 5 -17.49 0.20 -2.26
N ILE A 6 -17.65 1.24 -3.09
CA ILE A 6 -16.53 1.90 -3.78
C ILE A 6 -16.35 3.28 -3.18
N THR A 7 -15.14 3.55 -2.66
CA THR A 7 -14.74 4.88 -2.20
C THR A 7 -13.68 5.44 -3.13
N TRP A 8 -13.98 6.58 -3.75
CA TRP A 8 -13.02 7.32 -4.58
C TRP A 8 -12.24 8.32 -3.73
N LEU A 9 -10.91 8.19 -3.73
CA LEU A 9 -10.02 9.12 -3.02
C LEU A 9 -9.40 10.09 -4.02
N HIS A 10 -9.79 11.36 -3.92
CA HIS A 10 -9.28 12.42 -4.79
C HIS A 10 -8.10 13.13 -4.12
N ARG A 11 -6.96 13.20 -4.81
CA ARG A 11 -5.77 13.94 -4.34
C ARG A 11 -5.89 15.46 -4.54
N GLY A 12 -6.83 15.91 -5.36
CA GLY A 12 -7.04 17.33 -5.67
C GLY A 12 -5.97 17.97 -6.58
N VAL A 13 -4.93 17.23 -6.96
CA VAL A 13 -3.82 17.68 -7.82
C VAL A 13 -3.44 16.60 -8.83
N ALA A 14 -2.74 16.98 -9.91
CA ALA A 14 -2.23 16.03 -10.88
C ALA A 14 -1.18 15.11 -10.24
N ALA A 15 -1.02 13.89 -10.78
CA ALA A 15 -0.11 12.90 -10.20
C ALA A 15 1.37 13.35 -10.20
N GLY A 16 1.76 14.20 -11.15
CA GLY A 16 3.11 14.78 -11.22
C GLY A 16 3.35 15.87 -10.16
N ASP A 17 2.31 16.58 -9.75
CA ASP A 17 2.37 17.72 -8.83
C ASP A 17 2.08 17.34 -7.38
N ALA A 18 1.67 16.09 -7.14
CA ALA A 18 1.42 15.59 -5.80
C ALA A 18 2.71 15.53 -4.99
N GLY A 19 2.76 16.32 -3.91
CA GLY A 19 3.84 16.33 -2.93
C GLY A 19 3.91 15.03 -2.11
N ALA A 20 4.97 14.90 -1.32
CA ALA A 20 5.22 13.74 -0.45
C ALA A 20 4.03 13.43 0.47
N ASP A 21 3.39 14.44 1.06
CA ASP A 21 2.25 14.24 1.96
C ASP A 21 1.01 13.61 1.29
N LEU A 22 0.87 13.70 -0.03
CA LEU A 22 -0.25 13.11 -0.77
C LEU A 22 0.06 11.72 -1.33
N ILE A 23 1.30 11.26 -1.22
CA ILE A 23 1.78 10.03 -1.86
C ILE A 23 2.38 9.05 -0.85
N ASP A 24 3.08 9.56 0.14
CA ASP A 24 3.87 8.76 1.07
C ASP A 24 3.01 8.41 2.32
N GLY A 25 3.62 8.40 3.52
CA GLY A 25 2.98 7.93 4.75
C GLY A 25 1.79 8.72 5.25
N ASN A 26 1.74 10.02 4.94
CA ASN A 26 0.61 10.89 5.28
C ASN A 26 -0.50 10.88 4.20
N SER A 27 -0.36 10.05 3.16
CA SER A 27 -1.29 10.08 2.04
C SER A 27 -2.73 9.79 2.48
N PRO A 28 -3.73 10.42 1.83
CA PRO A 28 -5.14 10.13 2.06
C PRO A 28 -5.47 8.63 1.91
N LEU A 29 -4.70 7.90 1.11
CA LEU A 29 -4.83 6.45 0.94
C LEU A 29 -4.54 5.70 2.25
N VAL A 30 -3.44 6.01 2.94
CA VAL A 30 -3.08 5.35 4.21
C VAL A 30 -4.15 5.64 5.26
N ALA A 31 -4.60 6.90 5.36
CA ALA A 31 -5.67 7.30 6.28
C ALA A 31 -6.98 6.55 6.00
N ALA A 32 -7.40 6.50 4.72
CA ALA A 32 -8.61 5.79 4.32
C ALA A 32 -8.54 4.29 4.66
N VAL A 33 -7.43 3.61 4.36
CA VAL A 33 -7.24 2.19 4.69
C VAL A 33 -7.33 1.94 6.21
N LYS A 34 -6.77 2.84 7.02
CA LYS A 34 -6.83 2.74 8.49
C LYS A 34 -8.23 3.03 9.05
N ALA A 35 -9.01 3.86 8.38
CA ALA A 35 -10.37 4.22 8.77
C ALA A 35 -11.43 3.18 8.34
N LEU A 36 -11.09 2.24 7.46
CA LEU A 36 -12.02 1.20 7.04
C LEU A 36 -12.51 0.39 8.25
N PRO A 37 -13.83 0.15 8.38
CA PRO A 37 -14.36 -0.79 9.36
C PRO A 37 -13.67 -2.14 9.17
N TRP A 38 -13.04 -2.63 10.23
CA TRP A 38 -12.31 -3.88 10.14
C TRP A 38 -13.29 -5.06 10.20
N PRO A 39 -13.34 -5.92 9.16
CA PRO A 39 -14.23 -7.06 9.17
C PRO A 39 -13.79 -8.06 10.25
N GLY A 40 -14.76 -8.67 10.93
CA GLY A 40 -14.50 -9.83 11.78
C GLY A 40 -14.21 -11.09 10.95
N GLY A 41 -13.67 -12.12 11.60
CA GLY A 41 -13.42 -13.41 10.97
C GLY A 41 -12.11 -13.50 10.19
N ASP A 42 -12.10 -14.35 9.15
CA ASP A 42 -10.89 -14.69 8.40
C ASP A 42 -10.66 -13.73 7.21
N VAL A 43 -9.87 -12.68 7.46
CA VAL A 43 -9.62 -11.59 6.50
C VAL A 43 -8.52 -11.96 5.49
N GLN A 44 -8.77 -11.70 4.20
CA GLN A 44 -7.73 -11.64 3.16
C GLN A 44 -7.50 -10.20 2.72
N VAL A 45 -6.24 -9.88 2.41
CA VAL A 45 -5.87 -8.55 1.89
C VAL A 45 -5.11 -8.67 0.59
N PHE A 46 -5.49 -7.82 -0.37
CA PHE A 46 -4.81 -7.64 -1.66
C PHE A 46 -4.48 -6.16 -1.83
N VAL A 47 -3.20 -5.79 -1.78
CA VAL A 47 -2.76 -4.39 -1.80
C VAL A 47 -1.57 -4.22 -2.74
N HIS A 48 -1.79 -3.58 -3.88
CA HIS A 48 -0.77 -3.36 -4.90
C HIS A 48 -0.86 -1.91 -5.36
N GLY A 49 0.25 -1.17 -5.26
CA GLY A 49 0.22 0.28 -5.50
C GLY A 49 1.59 0.94 -5.39
N GLU A 50 1.62 2.22 -5.02
CA GLU A 50 2.87 2.94 -4.84
C GLU A 50 3.68 2.32 -3.69
N ALA A 51 4.97 2.10 -3.93
CA ALA A 51 5.83 1.29 -3.09
C ALA A 51 6.07 1.84 -1.67
N GLU A 52 6.22 3.15 -1.51
CA GLU A 52 6.39 3.81 -0.21
C GLU A 52 5.11 3.63 0.62
N ALA A 53 3.96 4.05 0.09
CA ALA A 53 2.66 3.93 0.76
C ALA A 53 2.33 2.48 1.13
N VAL A 54 2.51 1.55 0.18
CA VAL A 54 2.14 0.15 0.37
C VAL A 54 3.12 -0.56 1.30
N MET A 55 4.42 -0.51 1.04
CA MET A 55 5.38 -1.36 1.74
C MET A 55 5.78 -0.80 3.10
N LYS A 56 5.82 0.53 3.27
CA LYS A 56 6.25 1.16 4.53
C LYS A 56 5.10 1.58 5.46
N HIS A 57 3.89 1.77 4.95
CA HIS A 57 2.78 2.29 5.76
C HIS A 57 1.60 1.33 5.86
N ILE A 58 1.06 0.85 4.73
CA ILE A 58 -0.09 -0.07 4.74
C ILE A 58 0.33 -1.48 5.21
N ARG A 59 1.43 -2.02 4.70
CA ARG A 59 1.88 -3.36 5.06
C ARG A 59 2.14 -3.50 6.57
N PRO A 60 2.89 -2.62 7.25
CA PRO A 60 3.10 -2.77 8.70
C PRO A 60 1.80 -2.69 9.50
N TYR A 61 0.87 -1.81 9.12
CA TYR A 61 -0.46 -1.74 9.74
C TYR A 61 -1.20 -3.09 9.62
N LEU A 62 -1.27 -3.66 8.41
CA LEU A 62 -1.96 -4.93 8.18
C LEU A 62 -1.27 -6.11 8.89
N ARG A 63 0.06 -6.11 8.94
CA ARG A 63 0.86 -7.20 9.51
C ARG A 63 0.96 -7.15 11.04
N LYS A 64 1.22 -5.97 11.60
CA LYS A 64 1.55 -5.80 13.02
C LYS A 64 0.33 -5.38 13.82
N GLU A 65 -0.47 -4.44 13.33
CA GLU A 65 -1.61 -3.91 14.07
C GLU A 65 -2.86 -4.77 13.87
N ARG A 66 -3.09 -5.27 12.64
CA ARG A 66 -4.23 -6.13 12.31
C ARG A 66 -3.92 -7.62 12.29
N ALA A 67 -2.67 -8.00 12.53
CA ALA A 67 -2.20 -9.39 12.62
C ALA A 67 -2.58 -10.28 11.40
N VAL A 68 -2.69 -9.71 10.20
CA VAL A 68 -3.03 -10.50 8.99
C VAL A 68 -1.85 -11.43 8.63
N PRO A 69 -2.07 -12.76 8.61
CA PRO A 69 -1.00 -13.72 8.41
C PRO A 69 -0.51 -13.74 6.95
N PRO A 70 0.75 -14.18 6.68
CA PRO A 70 1.32 -14.16 5.33
C PRO A 70 0.53 -14.91 4.27
N ALA A 71 -0.05 -16.05 4.64
CA ALA A 71 -0.88 -16.84 3.75
C ALA A 71 -2.17 -16.11 3.31
N ARG A 72 -2.58 -15.04 4.00
CA ARG A 72 -3.80 -14.27 3.73
C ARG A 72 -3.52 -12.87 3.18
N ALA A 73 -2.27 -12.56 2.85
CA ALA A 73 -1.87 -11.23 2.45
C ALA A 73 -1.02 -11.23 1.17
N SER A 74 -1.58 -10.69 0.09
CA SER A 74 -0.86 -10.34 -1.13
C SER A 74 -0.61 -8.83 -1.14
N ILE A 75 0.60 -8.42 -0.75
CA ILE A 75 0.95 -7.01 -0.59
C ILE A 75 2.25 -6.74 -1.35
N SER A 76 2.23 -5.82 -2.31
CA SER A 76 3.39 -5.52 -3.13
C SER A 76 3.44 -4.04 -3.54
N GLY A 77 4.62 -3.45 -3.47
CA GLY A 77 4.91 -2.26 -4.26
C GLY A 77 4.81 -2.62 -5.75
N TYR A 78 3.95 -1.93 -6.48
CA TYR A 78 3.73 -2.14 -7.91
C TYR A 78 4.53 -1.17 -8.77
N TRP A 79 4.70 0.06 -8.29
CA TRP A 79 5.51 1.10 -8.91
C TRP A 79 6.06 2.05 -7.83
N ARG A 80 7.05 2.88 -8.19
CA ARG A 80 7.58 3.90 -7.29
C ARG A 80 7.78 5.22 -8.03
N ARG A 81 7.31 6.31 -7.43
CA ARG A 81 7.49 7.65 -8.02
C ARG A 81 8.97 7.99 -8.16
N GLY A 82 9.33 8.68 -9.23
CA GLY A 82 10.72 9.10 -9.50
C GLY A 82 11.65 7.95 -9.88
N ARG A 83 11.11 6.76 -10.16
CA ARG A 83 11.87 5.60 -10.64
C ARG A 83 11.28 5.12 -11.97
N THR A 84 12.17 4.77 -12.90
CA THR A 84 11.81 3.97 -14.07
C THR A 84 11.47 2.54 -13.63
N GLU A 85 10.88 1.75 -14.53
CA GLU A 85 10.58 0.35 -14.26
C GLU A 85 11.85 -0.44 -13.87
N GLU A 86 12.96 -0.22 -14.58
CA GLU A 86 14.24 -0.86 -14.27
C GLU A 86 14.77 -0.45 -12.89
N GLY A 87 14.76 0.85 -12.58
CA GLY A 87 15.13 1.34 -11.26
C GLY A 87 14.21 0.80 -10.15
N PHE A 88 12.95 0.54 -10.47
CA PHE A 88 12.00 -0.07 -9.55
C PHE A 88 12.26 -1.56 -9.33
N ARG A 89 12.67 -2.31 -10.37
CA ARG A 89 13.06 -3.72 -10.25
C ARG A 89 14.27 -3.90 -9.34
N VAL A 90 15.28 -3.04 -9.46
CA VAL A 90 16.45 -3.03 -8.56
C VAL A 90 16.01 -2.80 -7.11
N TRP A 91 15.20 -1.76 -6.87
CA TRP A 91 14.69 -1.46 -5.53
C TRP A 91 13.89 -2.62 -4.93
N LYS A 92 13.04 -3.29 -5.71
CA LYS A 92 12.31 -4.48 -5.25
C LYS A 92 13.26 -5.61 -4.85
N SER A 93 14.34 -5.82 -5.61
CA SER A 93 15.35 -6.84 -5.30
C SER A 93 16.09 -6.53 -4.00
N GLU A 94 16.48 -5.27 -3.80
CA GLU A 94 17.13 -4.81 -2.55
C GLU A 94 16.20 -5.00 -1.35
N LEU A 95 14.93 -4.59 -1.48
CA LEU A 95 13.95 -4.76 -0.41
C LEU A 95 13.78 -6.24 -0.04
N ALA A 96 13.66 -7.13 -1.03
CA ALA A 96 13.53 -8.57 -0.78
C ALA A 96 14.75 -9.17 -0.07
N ALA A 97 15.96 -8.69 -0.41
CA ALA A 97 17.19 -9.12 0.26
C ALA A 97 17.24 -8.69 1.73
N VAL A 98 16.79 -7.46 2.06
CA VAL A 98 16.71 -6.99 3.45
C VAL A 98 15.67 -7.79 4.25
N GLU A 99 14.53 -8.15 3.64
CA GLU A 99 13.45 -8.86 4.33
C GLU A 99 13.69 -10.37 4.51
N SER A 100 14.71 -10.93 3.84
CA SER A 100 15.06 -12.36 3.94
C SER A 100 16.12 -12.65 5.01
N ASN A 101 16.64 -11.62 5.68
CA ASN A 101 17.55 -11.70 6.84
C ASN A 101 16.79 -11.46 8.15
#